data_AF-A0A135P555-F1
#
_entry.id   AF-A0A135P555-F1
#
_cell.length_a   1.000
_cell.length_b   1.000
_cell.length_c   1.000
_cell.angle_alpha   90.00
_cell.angle_beta   90.00
_cell.angle_gamma   90.00
#
_symmetry.space_group_name_H-M   'P 1'
#
loop_
_entity.id
_entity.type
_entity.pdbx_description
1 polymer ?
#
loop_
_entity_poly.entity_id
_entity_poly.type
_entity_poly.pdbx_seq_one_letter_code
_entity_poly.pdbx_strand_id
1 'polypeptide(L)'
;MEIDDLPYQKIKSLLKEDHNGVSLNLRVAALFLVIYENLKELIEGKVKDFFTSEWEVVDGKLVGKPNSKYGELIKGKSVFRACSNFHLEIGAISVEDEQLIDRFSKYRNEVAHELYAILLDDNKDALDVELLFEINKIARKIDVWWILNVDMAVDPEFTEEDVDEAKITSGRQLFLDQLIRVALKDVFDSIQDT
;
A
#
# COMPACT_ATOMS: atom_id res chain seq x y z
N MET A 1 -26.03 -17.42 31.98
CA MET A 1 -24.59 -17.36 31.68
C MET A 1 -24.25 -15.89 31.71
N GLU A 2 -23.47 -15.46 32.69
CA GLU A 2 -23.01 -14.08 32.75
C GLU A 2 -21.97 -13.86 31.64
N ILE A 3 -21.78 -12.62 31.19
CA ILE A 3 -20.75 -12.30 30.18
C ILE A 3 -19.37 -12.77 30.65
N ASP A 4 -19.16 -12.80 31.96
CA ASP A 4 -17.91 -13.24 32.55
C ASP A 4 -17.60 -14.73 32.39
N ASP A 5 -18.63 -15.56 32.19
CA ASP A 5 -18.53 -17.01 32.03
C ASP A 5 -18.20 -17.43 30.58
N LEU A 6 -18.16 -16.48 29.64
CA LEU A 6 -17.86 -16.78 28.23
C LEU A 6 -16.40 -17.23 28.06
N PRO A 7 -16.15 -18.32 27.31
CA PRO A 7 -14.79 -18.83 27.10
C PRO A 7 -14.00 -18.02 26.05
N TYR A 8 -14.68 -17.15 25.28
CA TYR A 8 -14.08 -16.39 24.18
C TYR A 8 -13.79 -14.95 24.58
N GLN A 9 -12.51 -14.57 24.70
CA GLN A 9 -12.05 -13.26 25.17
C GLN A 9 -12.40 -12.13 24.20
N LYS A 10 -12.25 -12.30 22.89
CA LYS A 10 -12.61 -11.27 21.91
C LYS A 10 -14.11 -10.98 21.92
N ILE A 11 -14.95 -12.01 21.95
CA ILE A 11 -16.41 -11.86 22.07
C ILE A 11 -16.79 -11.23 23.41
N LYS A 12 -16.17 -11.66 24.50
CA LYS A 12 -16.38 -11.09 25.83
C LYS A 12 -16.04 -9.60 25.86
N SER A 13 -14.91 -9.20 25.29
CA SER A 13 -14.48 -7.79 25.19
C SER A 13 -15.48 -6.97 24.37
N LEU A 14 -15.94 -7.50 23.24
CA LEU A 14 -16.97 -6.86 22.41
C LEU A 14 -18.28 -6.66 23.18
N LEU A 15 -18.78 -7.68 23.88
CA LEU A 15 -20.04 -7.60 24.64
C LEU A 15 -19.95 -6.71 25.89
N LYS A 16 -18.74 -6.50 26.41
CA LYS A 16 -18.45 -5.53 27.47
C LYS A 16 -18.27 -4.10 26.95
N GLU A 17 -18.43 -3.90 25.64
CA GLU A 17 -18.18 -2.61 24.99
C GLU A 17 -16.72 -2.12 25.18
N ASP A 18 -15.75 -3.04 25.33
CA ASP A 18 -14.33 -2.70 25.26
C ASP A 18 -13.91 -2.55 23.79
N HIS A 19 -13.88 -1.29 23.36
CA HIS A 19 -13.67 -0.94 21.97
C HIS A 19 -12.20 -0.96 21.53
N ASN A 20 -11.22 -1.05 22.44
CA ASN A 20 -9.81 -0.78 22.10
C ASN A 20 -9.26 -1.76 21.05
N GLY A 21 -9.38 -3.06 21.32
CA GLY A 21 -8.87 -4.09 20.41
C GLY A 21 -9.62 -4.17 19.08
N VAL A 22 -10.96 -4.11 19.13
CA VAL A 22 -11.81 -4.15 17.93
C VAL A 22 -11.58 -2.91 17.05
N SER A 23 -11.53 -1.73 17.66
CA SER A 23 -11.27 -0.46 16.95
C SER A 23 -9.88 -0.45 16.32
N LEU A 24 -8.85 -0.92 17.02
CA LEU A 24 -7.51 -1.01 16.45
C LEU A 24 -7.48 -1.96 15.25
N ASN A 25 -8.03 -3.17 15.37
CA ASN A 25 -8.07 -4.13 14.27
C ASN A 25 -8.84 -3.62 13.05
N LEU A 26 -9.97 -2.92 13.26
CA LEU A 26 -10.71 -2.30 12.16
C LEU A 26 -9.92 -1.19 11.46
N ARG A 27 -9.23 -0.33 12.23
CA ARG A 27 -8.37 0.73 11.68
C ARG A 27 -7.20 0.14 10.88
N VAL A 28 -6.52 -0.86 11.43
CA VAL A 28 -5.41 -1.55 10.74
C VAL A 28 -5.90 -2.26 9.48
N ALA A 29 -7.03 -2.97 9.53
CA ALA A 29 -7.62 -3.62 8.35
C ALA A 29 -7.96 -2.61 7.25
N ALA A 30 -8.54 -1.46 7.60
CA ALA A 30 -8.82 -0.40 6.65
C ALA A 30 -7.54 0.15 6.01
N LEU A 31 -6.48 0.35 6.80
CA LEU A 31 -5.19 0.79 6.29
C LEU A 31 -4.56 -0.24 5.34
N PHE A 32 -4.67 -1.55 5.62
CA PHE A 32 -4.24 -2.61 4.70
C PHE A 32 -4.86 -2.48 3.31
N LEU A 33 -6.18 -2.21 3.25
CA LEU A 33 -6.88 -2.00 1.99
C LEU A 33 -6.39 -0.73 1.28
N VAL A 34 -6.30 0.40 1.99
CA VAL A 34 -5.91 1.68 1.41
C VAL A 34 -4.47 1.65 0.88
N ILE A 35 -3.54 1.09 1.66
CA ILE A 35 -2.13 0.95 1.27
C ILE A 35 -2.00 0.00 0.08
N TYR A 36 -2.79 -1.05 0.02
CA TYR A 36 -2.82 -1.95 -1.15
C TYR A 36 -3.29 -1.25 -2.42
N GLU A 37 -4.39 -0.48 -2.35
CA GLU A 37 -4.84 0.29 -3.52
C GLU A 37 -3.81 1.36 -3.92
N ASN A 38 -3.09 1.95 -2.96
CA ASN A 38 -1.98 2.83 -3.26
C ASN A 38 -0.84 2.13 -4.01
N LEU A 39 -0.37 1.01 -3.45
CA LEU A 39 0.70 0.21 -4.01
C LEU A 39 0.33 -0.27 -5.42
N LYS A 40 -0.91 -0.74 -5.61
CA LYS A 40 -1.40 -1.20 -6.91
C LYS A 40 -1.37 -0.09 -7.95
N GLU A 41 -1.83 1.10 -7.62
CA GLU A 41 -1.79 2.23 -8.54
C GLU A 41 -0.36 2.68 -8.83
N LEU A 42 0.56 2.61 -7.87
CA LEU A 42 1.99 2.87 -8.13
C LEU A 42 2.59 1.82 -9.06
N ILE A 43 2.28 0.54 -8.86
CA ILE A 43 2.80 -0.56 -9.66
C ILE A 43 2.20 -0.53 -11.07
N GLU A 44 0.87 -0.48 -11.21
CA GLU A 44 0.21 -0.56 -12.52
C GLU A 44 0.16 0.79 -13.23
N GLY A 45 -0.20 1.86 -12.50
CA GLY A 45 -0.42 3.20 -13.05
C GLY A 45 0.86 3.82 -13.60
N LYS A 46 1.96 3.83 -12.82
CA LYS A 46 3.23 4.44 -13.28
C LYS A 46 3.76 3.77 -14.54
N VAL A 47 3.69 2.43 -14.63
CA VAL A 47 4.13 1.69 -15.81
C VAL A 47 3.24 1.97 -17.00
N LYS A 48 1.92 1.97 -16.78
CA LYS A 48 0.96 2.30 -17.84
C LYS A 48 1.19 3.72 -18.39
N ASP A 49 1.41 4.68 -17.51
CA ASP A 49 1.66 6.08 -17.87
C ASP A 49 2.99 6.22 -18.63
N PHE A 50 4.04 5.52 -18.18
CA PHE A 50 5.34 5.49 -18.87
C PHE A 50 5.25 4.99 -20.32
N PHE A 51 4.39 4.01 -20.59
CA PHE A 51 4.15 3.51 -21.94
C PHE A 51 3.03 4.26 -22.69
N THR A 52 2.42 5.29 -22.11
CA THR A 52 1.39 6.10 -22.76
C THR A 52 2.02 7.13 -23.68
N SER A 53 1.69 7.04 -24.98
CA SER A 53 2.22 7.95 -26.01
C SER A 53 1.14 8.69 -26.79
N GLU A 54 -0.12 8.31 -26.60
CA GLU A 54 -1.27 8.91 -27.29
C GLU A 54 -2.36 9.29 -26.28
N TRP A 55 -3.14 10.31 -26.62
CA TRP A 55 -4.24 10.80 -25.79
C TRP A 55 -5.48 11.01 -26.64
N GLU A 56 -6.64 10.67 -26.11
CA GLU A 56 -7.93 10.92 -26.76
C GLU A 56 -8.97 11.45 -25.76
N VAL A 57 -10.07 12.01 -26.28
CA VAL A 57 -11.21 12.42 -25.45
C VAL A 57 -12.33 11.38 -25.58
N VAL A 58 -12.64 10.68 -24.49
CA VAL A 58 -13.75 9.73 -24.39
C VAL A 58 -14.75 10.25 -23.35
N ASP A 59 -16.01 10.42 -23.74
CA ASP A 59 -17.07 10.94 -22.86
C ASP A 59 -16.69 12.25 -22.13
N GLY A 60 -15.99 13.15 -22.83
CA GLY A 60 -15.55 14.43 -22.29
C GLY A 60 -14.33 14.35 -21.34
N LYS A 61 -13.68 13.19 -21.22
CA LYS A 61 -12.47 13.00 -20.40
C LYS A 61 -11.27 12.71 -21.27
N LEU A 62 -10.12 13.32 -20.94
CA LEU A 62 -8.85 13.00 -21.56
C LEU A 62 -8.36 11.64 -21.04
N VAL A 63 -8.13 10.69 -21.94
CA VAL A 63 -7.72 9.31 -21.65
C VAL A 63 -6.41 9.01 -22.38
N GLY A 64 -5.43 8.53 -21.62
CA GLY A 64 -4.14 8.09 -22.16
C GLY A 64 -4.24 6.67 -22.74
N LYS A 65 -3.64 6.47 -23.92
CA LYS A 65 -3.48 5.18 -24.58
C LYS A 65 -2.03 4.68 -24.48
N PRO A 66 -1.80 3.58 -23.75
CA PRO A 66 -0.54 2.86 -23.78
C PRO A 66 -0.22 2.33 -25.17
N ASN A 67 1.05 2.40 -25.58
CA ASN A 67 1.52 1.87 -26.85
C ASN A 67 1.61 0.32 -26.83
N SER A 68 1.96 -0.27 -27.98
CA SER A 68 2.03 -1.72 -28.15
C SER A 68 2.98 -2.42 -27.17
N LYS A 69 4.04 -1.75 -26.70
CA LYS A 69 5.01 -2.34 -25.74
C LYS A 69 4.35 -2.63 -24.40
N TYR A 70 3.42 -1.80 -23.94
CA TYR A 70 2.64 -2.09 -22.74
C TYR A 70 1.79 -3.36 -22.92
N GLY A 71 1.17 -3.52 -24.08
CA GLY A 71 0.40 -4.72 -24.42
C GLY A 71 1.24 -5.99 -24.44
N GLU A 72 2.48 -5.90 -24.93
CA GLU A 72 3.46 -7.00 -24.90
C GLU A 72 3.91 -7.32 -23.47
N LEU A 73 4.18 -6.30 -22.65
CA LEU A 73 4.59 -6.44 -21.26
C LEU A 73 3.58 -7.24 -20.44
N ILE A 74 2.29 -6.94 -20.57
CA ILE A 74 1.22 -7.58 -19.78
C ILE A 74 0.74 -8.91 -20.37
N LYS A 75 1.22 -9.31 -21.55
CA LYS A 75 0.72 -10.48 -22.27
C LYS A 75 0.97 -11.78 -21.48
N GLY A 76 -0.11 -12.50 -21.17
CA GLY A 76 -0.04 -13.81 -20.51
C GLY A 76 0.27 -13.76 -19.01
N LYS A 77 0.22 -12.58 -18.38
CA LYS A 77 0.37 -12.38 -16.93
C LYS A 77 -0.77 -11.50 -16.41
N SER A 78 -0.98 -11.46 -15.09
CA SER A 78 -1.80 -10.40 -14.51
C SER A 78 -1.08 -9.06 -14.66
N VAL A 79 -1.83 -7.96 -14.82
CA VAL A 79 -1.28 -6.61 -14.99
C VAL A 79 -0.35 -6.26 -13.83
N PHE A 80 -0.80 -6.46 -12.59
CA PHE A 80 0.00 -6.30 -11.38
C PHE A 80 1.35 -7.01 -11.45
N ARG A 81 1.36 -8.30 -11.79
CA ARG A 81 2.60 -9.10 -11.84
C ARG A 81 3.51 -8.66 -12.97
N ALA A 82 2.96 -8.34 -14.14
CA ALA A 82 3.75 -7.84 -15.26
C ALA A 82 4.44 -6.52 -14.90
N CYS A 83 3.70 -5.58 -14.27
CA CYS A 83 4.24 -4.29 -13.89
C CYS A 83 5.20 -4.38 -12.68
N SER A 84 4.99 -5.31 -11.74
CA SER A 84 5.95 -5.60 -10.67
C SER A 84 7.29 -6.10 -11.23
N ASN A 85 7.26 -7.04 -12.18
CA ASN A 85 8.47 -7.49 -12.85
C ASN A 85 9.17 -6.33 -13.57
N PHE A 86 8.42 -5.44 -14.21
CA PHE A 86 8.99 -4.27 -14.87
C PHE A 86 9.71 -3.34 -13.87
N HIS A 87 9.14 -3.10 -12.68
CA HIS A 87 9.82 -2.35 -11.63
C HIS A 87 11.12 -3.00 -11.17
N LEU A 88 11.16 -4.34 -11.12
CA LEU A 88 12.38 -5.09 -10.81
C LEU A 88 13.41 -4.95 -11.94
N GLU A 89 12.98 -5.08 -13.20
CA GLU A 89 13.83 -4.97 -14.39
C GLU A 89 14.50 -3.59 -14.51
N ILE A 90 13.79 -2.52 -14.15
CA ILE A 90 14.33 -1.14 -14.17
C ILE A 90 15.05 -0.74 -12.88
N GLY A 91 15.10 -1.62 -11.88
CA GLY A 91 15.77 -1.37 -10.60
C GLY A 91 15.02 -0.46 -9.62
N ALA A 92 13.72 -0.23 -9.83
CA ALA A 92 12.88 0.54 -8.90
C ALA A 92 12.61 -0.24 -7.60
N ILE A 93 12.61 -1.57 -7.68
CA ILE A 93 12.47 -2.47 -6.52
C ILE A 93 13.52 -3.58 -6.59
N SER A 94 13.79 -4.20 -5.44
CA SER A 94 14.63 -5.40 -5.30
C SER A 94 13.81 -6.69 -5.31
N VAL A 95 14.48 -7.84 -5.34
CA VAL A 95 13.82 -9.16 -5.25
C VAL A 95 13.15 -9.33 -3.88
N GLU A 96 13.76 -8.80 -2.83
CA GLU A 96 13.22 -8.80 -1.47
C GLU A 96 11.95 -7.93 -1.37
N ASP A 97 11.96 -6.77 -2.02
CA ASP A 97 10.77 -5.91 -2.11
C ASP A 97 9.62 -6.62 -2.84
N GLU A 98 9.90 -7.32 -3.95
CA GLU A 98 8.89 -8.09 -4.69
C GLU A 98 8.28 -9.20 -3.83
N GLN A 99 9.09 -9.91 -3.04
CA GLN A 99 8.62 -10.94 -2.11
C GLN A 99 7.69 -10.37 -1.03
N LEU A 100 8.02 -9.20 -0.49
CA LEU A 100 7.17 -8.49 0.46
C LEU A 100 5.85 -8.04 -0.17
N ILE A 101 5.89 -7.49 -1.39
CA ILE A 101 4.69 -7.12 -2.16
C ILE A 101 3.77 -8.33 -2.37
N ASP A 102 4.33 -9.49 -2.72
CA ASP A 102 3.59 -10.74 -2.91
C ASP A 102 2.98 -11.24 -1.58
N ARG A 103 3.76 -11.20 -0.49
CA ARG A 103 3.28 -11.55 0.87
C ARG A 103 2.12 -10.66 1.27
N PHE A 104 2.26 -9.35 1.11
CA PHE A 104 1.24 -8.37 1.44
C PHE A 104 -0.02 -8.51 0.60
N SER A 105 0.14 -8.77 -0.70
CA SER A 105 -1.00 -8.97 -1.61
C SER A 105 -1.86 -10.16 -1.19
N LYS A 106 -1.22 -11.27 -0.75
CA LYS A 106 -1.92 -12.45 -0.21
C LYS A 106 -2.56 -12.13 1.13
N TYR A 107 -1.81 -11.53 2.05
CA TYR A 107 -2.29 -11.23 3.39
C TYR A 107 -3.47 -10.24 3.36
N ARG A 108 -3.44 -9.21 2.52
CA ARG A 108 -4.56 -8.29 2.34
C ARG A 108 -5.83 -9.00 1.87
N ASN A 109 -5.74 -10.00 1.00
CA ASN A 109 -6.88 -10.82 0.60
C ASN A 109 -7.43 -11.61 1.80
N GLU A 110 -6.57 -12.20 2.62
CA GLU A 110 -6.98 -12.88 3.86
C GLU A 110 -7.69 -11.90 4.80
N VAL A 111 -7.13 -10.71 5.04
CA VAL A 111 -7.75 -9.66 5.86
C VAL A 111 -9.13 -9.30 5.32
N ALA A 112 -9.28 -9.11 4.00
CA ALA A 112 -10.57 -8.75 3.40
C ALA A 112 -11.63 -9.86 3.53
N HIS A 113 -11.23 -11.13 3.51
CA HIS A 113 -12.14 -12.27 3.56
C HIS A 113 -12.41 -12.76 5.00
N GLU A 114 -11.44 -12.64 5.89
CA GLU A 114 -11.47 -13.23 7.24
C GLU A 114 -11.60 -12.18 8.36
N LEU A 115 -11.86 -10.90 8.05
CA LEU A 115 -11.95 -9.84 9.05
C LEU A 115 -12.86 -10.19 10.23
N TYR A 116 -14.02 -10.80 9.97
CA TYR A 116 -14.92 -11.26 11.04
C TYR A 116 -14.25 -12.27 11.99
N ALA A 117 -13.51 -13.24 11.44
CA ALA A 117 -12.79 -14.21 12.25
C ALA A 117 -11.64 -13.54 13.01
N ILE A 118 -10.88 -12.64 12.36
CA ILE A 118 -9.81 -11.87 13.01
C ILE A 118 -10.35 -11.09 14.23
N LEU A 119 -11.56 -10.53 14.11
CA LEU A 119 -12.19 -9.74 15.18
C LEU A 119 -12.77 -10.56 16.32
N LEU A 120 -13.20 -11.81 16.08
CA LEU A 120 -14.04 -12.57 17.02
C LEU A 120 -13.45 -13.91 17.48
N ASP A 121 -12.55 -14.50 16.70
CA ASP A 121 -11.92 -15.79 17.01
C ASP A 121 -10.61 -15.58 17.75
N ASP A 122 -10.51 -16.09 18.98
CA ASP A 122 -9.31 -16.00 19.82
C ASP A 122 -8.13 -16.79 19.24
N ASN A 123 -8.37 -17.75 18.35
CA ASN A 123 -7.31 -18.53 17.70
C ASN A 123 -6.69 -17.81 16.50
N LYS A 124 -7.25 -16.67 16.08
CA LYS A 124 -6.69 -15.85 15.01
C LYS A 124 -5.78 -14.78 15.61
N ASP A 125 -4.57 -14.71 15.06
CA ASP A 125 -3.58 -13.69 15.43
C ASP A 125 -4.08 -12.28 15.12
N ALA A 126 -3.48 -11.29 15.81
CA ALA A 126 -3.68 -9.89 15.49
C ALA A 126 -3.11 -9.56 14.10
N LEU A 127 -3.56 -8.44 13.53
CA LEU A 127 -3.10 -7.99 12.23
C LEU A 127 -1.60 -7.60 12.26
N ASP A 128 -0.88 -7.97 11.21
CA ASP A 128 0.56 -7.70 11.06
C ASP A 128 0.84 -6.22 10.74
N VAL A 129 0.93 -5.39 11.77
CA VAL A 129 1.19 -3.96 11.63
C VAL A 129 2.60 -3.68 11.06
N GLU A 130 3.57 -4.58 11.27
CA GLU A 130 4.92 -4.39 10.75
C GLU A 130 4.95 -4.50 9.23
N LEU A 131 4.30 -5.54 8.67
CA LEU A 131 4.18 -5.73 7.23
C LEU A 131 3.51 -4.52 6.55
N LEU A 132 2.53 -3.89 7.21
CA LEU A 132 1.90 -2.67 6.73
C LEU A 132 2.92 -1.52 6.57
N PHE A 133 3.81 -1.33 7.54
CA PHE A 133 4.86 -0.31 7.47
C PHE A 133 5.95 -0.64 6.44
N GLU A 134 6.34 -1.91 6.32
CA GLU A 134 7.30 -2.37 5.30
C GLU A 134 6.80 -2.04 3.89
N ILE A 135 5.54 -2.31 3.61
CA ILE A 135 4.95 -2.02 2.30
C ILE A 135 4.78 -0.54 2.05
N ASN A 136 4.42 0.25 3.06
CA ASN A 136 4.36 1.69 2.89
C ASN A 136 5.74 2.28 2.52
N LYS A 137 6.83 1.71 3.08
CA LYS A 137 8.20 2.09 2.68
C LYS A 137 8.51 1.71 1.23
N ILE A 138 8.08 0.52 0.79
CA ILE A 138 8.27 0.08 -0.60
C ILE A 138 7.45 0.96 -1.57
N ALA A 139 6.21 1.30 -1.23
CA ALA A 139 5.40 2.24 -2.02
C ALA A 139 6.11 3.59 -2.18
N ARG A 140 6.65 4.15 -1.08
CA ARG A 140 7.45 5.37 -1.13
C ARG A 140 8.69 5.21 -2.02
N LYS A 141 9.40 4.09 -1.91
CA LYS A 141 10.60 3.79 -2.72
C LYS A 141 10.27 3.80 -4.22
N ILE A 142 9.20 3.12 -4.62
CA ILE A 142 8.72 3.11 -6.02
C ILE A 142 8.43 4.54 -6.49
N ASP A 143 7.66 5.29 -5.71
CA ASP A 143 7.23 6.63 -6.12
C ASP A 143 8.41 7.61 -6.24
N VAL A 144 9.33 7.60 -5.28
CA VAL A 144 10.58 8.40 -5.32
C VAL A 144 11.44 8.01 -6.52
N TRP A 145 11.54 6.72 -6.83
CA TRP A 145 12.30 6.26 -8.00
C TRP A 145 11.75 6.86 -9.30
N TRP A 146 10.42 6.86 -9.48
CA TRP A 146 9.79 7.45 -10.66
C TRP A 146 10.00 8.96 -10.75
N ILE A 147 9.91 9.66 -9.61
CA ILE A 147 10.16 11.10 -9.56
C ILE A 147 11.59 11.42 -10.02
N LEU A 148 12.58 10.73 -9.45
CA LEU A 148 13.99 10.98 -9.74
C LEU A 148 14.38 10.60 -11.17
N ASN A 149 14.00 9.40 -11.61
CA ASN A 149 14.53 8.79 -12.83
C ASN A 149 13.69 9.11 -14.07
N VAL A 150 12.49 9.65 -13.89
CA VAL A 150 11.57 9.97 -15.00
C VAL A 150 11.12 11.42 -14.93
N ASP A 151 10.44 11.84 -13.87
CA ASP A 151 9.83 13.18 -13.83
C ASP A 151 10.89 14.29 -13.83
N MET A 152 11.95 14.13 -13.03
CA MET A 152 13.05 15.10 -12.95
C MET A 152 14.03 14.97 -14.12
N ALA A 153 14.21 13.75 -14.65
CA ALA A 153 15.12 13.49 -15.77
C ALA A 153 14.66 14.14 -17.09
N VAL A 154 13.38 14.48 -17.22
CA VAL A 154 12.84 15.17 -18.41
C VAL A 154 12.78 16.69 -18.27
N ASP A 155 13.09 17.25 -17.10
CA ASP A 155 13.12 18.69 -16.88
C ASP A 155 14.49 19.27 -17.29
N PRO A 156 14.57 20.05 -18.38
CA PRO A 156 15.84 20.61 -18.87
C PRO A 156 16.40 21.72 -17.96
N GLU A 157 15.58 22.30 -17.07
CA GLU A 157 16.02 23.29 -16.08
C GLU A 157 16.48 22.63 -14.79
N PHE A 158 16.17 21.34 -14.61
CA PHE A 158 16.64 20.57 -13.48
C PHE A 158 18.15 20.33 -13.62
N THR A 159 18.91 20.89 -12.69
CA THR A 159 20.35 20.63 -12.58
C THR A 159 20.56 19.56 -11.52
N GLU A 160 21.42 18.57 -11.79
CA GLU A 160 21.74 17.44 -10.90
C GLU A 160 22.45 17.87 -9.57
N GLU A 161 22.23 19.09 -9.07
CA GLU A 161 22.73 19.50 -7.76
C GLU A 161 22.11 18.62 -6.65
N ASP A 162 22.96 18.12 -5.75
CA ASP A 162 22.70 17.14 -4.67
C ASP A 162 21.24 17.07 -4.20
N VAL A 163 20.45 16.24 -4.89
CA VAL A 163 19.08 15.96 -4.49
C VAL A 163 19.12 15.05 -3.28
N ASP A 164 18.62 15.55 -2.15
CA ASP A 164 18.40 14.74 -0.98
C ASP A 164 17.14 13.87 -1.17
N GLU A 165 17.33 12.64 -1.66
CA GLU A 165 16.26 11.66 -1.86
C GLU A 165 15.38 11.44 -0.61
N ALA A 166 15.96 11.62 0.58
CA ALA A 166 15.22 11.48 1.84
C ALA A 166 14.15 12.57 2.02
N LYS A 167 14.29 13.71 1.34
CA LYS A 167 13.31 14.82 1.37
C LYS A 167 12.27 14.75 0.26
N ILE A 168 12.40 13.82 -0.69
CA ILE A 168 11.43 13.65 -1.77
C ILE A 168 10.21 12.88 -1.26
N THR A 169 9.03 13.40 -1.56
CA THR A 169 7.75 12.72 -1.35
C THR A 169 6.73 13.26 -2.34
N SER A 170 5.86 12.39 -2.87
CA SER A 170 4.66 12.88 -3.55
C SER A 170 3.61 13.35 -2.54
N GLY A 171 2.68 14.17 -3.01
CA GLY A 171 1.51 14.54 -2.22
C GLY A 171 0.68 13.32 -1.80
N ARG A 172 0.57 12.31 -2.65
CA ARG A 172 -0.16 11.07 -2.33
C ARG A 172 0.49 10.32 -1.17
N GLN A 173 1.81 10.15 -1.19
CA GLN A 173 2.53 9.51 -0.10
C GLN A 173 2.42 10.32 1.19
N LEU A 174 2.51 11.65 1.13
CA LEU A 174 2.31 12.53 2.28
C LEU A 174 0.92 12.34 2.92
N PHE A 175 -0.14 12.28 2.10
CA PHE A 175 -1.50 12.04 2.60
C PHE A 175 -1.65 10.66 3.24
N LEU A 176 -1.02 9.62 2.69
CA LEU A 176 -1.06 8.27 3.26
C LEU A 176 -0.30 8.19 4.58
N ASP A 177 0.89 8.78 4.66
CA ASP A 177 1.65 8.85 5.90
C ASP A 177 0.86 9.59 6.99
N GLN A 178 0.18 10.68 6.62
CA GLN A 178 -0.70 11.40 7.54
C GLN A 178 -1.92 10.56 7.97
N LEU A 179 -2.52 9.81 7.05
CA LEU A 179 -3.64 8.91 7.35
C LEU A 179 -3.22 7.83 8.35
N ILE A 180 -2.07 7.18 8.14
CA ILE A 180 -1.51 6.18 9.05
C ILE A 180 -1.25 6.81 10.43
N ARG A 181 -0.65 8.00 10.48
CA ARG A 181 -0.39 8.75 11.73
C ARG A 181 -1.66 9.03 12.52
N VAL A 182 -2.73 9.48 11.84
CA VAL A 182 -4.01 9.77 12.50
C VAL A 182 -4.71 8.49 12.95
N ALA A 183 -4.72 7.46 12.10
CA ALA A 183 -5.41 6.20 12.39
C ALA A 183 -4.76 5.43 13.55
N LEU A 184 -3.44 5.51 13.72
CA LEU A 184 -2.68 4.79 14.74
C LEU A 184 -2.09 5.69 15.83
N LYS A 185 -2.63 6.90 16.01
CA LYS A 185 -2.08 7.90 16.94
C LYS A 185 -1.89 7.36 18.36
N ASP A 186 -2.90 6.71 18.90
CA ASP A 186 -2.90 6.08 20.23
C ASP A 186 -1.81 5.01 20.38
N VAL A 187 -1.53 4.27 19.31
CA VAL A 187 -0.44 3.29 19.28
C VAL A 187 0.91 3.99 19.33
N PHE A 188 1.11 5.05 18.56
CA PHE A 188 2.36 5.82 18.56
C PHE A 188 2.63 6.53 19.89
N ASP A 189 1.60 7.13 20.48
CA ASP A 189 1.70 7.82 21.76
C ASP A 189 2.15 6.83 22.86
N SER A 190 1.62 5.60 22.85
CA SER A 190 1.98 4.56 23.83
C SER A 190 3.45 4.10 23.76
N ILE A 191 4.08 4.20 22.59
CA ILE A 191 5.49 3.83 22.38
C ILE A 191 6.45 4.94 22.82
N GLN A 192 6.02 6.21 22.80
CA GLN A 192 6.85 7.34 23.23
C GLN A 192 6.92 7.51 24.76
N ASP A 193 5.96 6.93 25.47
CA ASP A 193 5.89 6.95 26.94
C ASP A 193 6.65 5.77 27.61
N THR A 194 7.33 4.92 26.83
CA THR A 194 8.11 3.74 27.30
C THR A 194 9.61 3.94 27.10
#